data_AF-A0A7S4A540-F1
#
_entry.id   AF-A0A7S4A540-F1
#
_cell.length_a   1.000
_cell.length_b   1.000
_cell.length_c   1.000
_cell.angle_alpha   90.00
_cell.angle_beta   90.00
_cell.angle_gamma   90.00
#
_symmetry.space_group_name_H-M   'P 1'
#
loop_
_entity.id
_entity.type
_entity.pdbx_description
1 polymer ?
#
loop_
_entity_poly.entity_id
_entity_poly.type
_entity_poly.pdbx_seq_one_letter_code
_entity_poly.pdbx_strand_id
1 'polypeptide(L)'
;MVSGRAKRHAAIAGIAIATGVFMELLKNAPTPRRGNPIRELLYDVKLERLENESHLATTFLRSQPDAELAAFLAESAAATNSTLGRMRALAKRRLFWGLQRWLGLSRTDASGLLSMATLYVGSHQQFKALVNGTAASLLDVGSGTGTETQKLANVLESDDVACLESSKAMRVTLRGMGFRAEATPDELGDEAFAAASLLNVLDRCDEPGALLNLVADRVADGGLVLIASVLPYSPMVHEGRFLSPYGKAQSRRAKRPLQVKPARTFEAGAINFVNSVQAARPGLQLESWTRLPYVSSGDTGRTHYVLDQAVFAFRNAMKDAPPAACAKRGDDQIYKWLGTHFEEGGDMLDAGTGFGSLCWLLRRSYDSLTAVTATNEGMYGAKPLREMTRNRNVSVVIGNWRDDGFLSDQTYDVVVADYLFGATERYWAYGADELLGRLLDRVRPGGTLLIVGLEPYELVLDRNEKDDRLVLEVEAIGDAAATAAFEPNYRELPERWIRERIARTTQFNVVATERFPMRLTARSLQRQLVFARDCLVKIEDDGLRAAFEARVRALDKELSVWARKGKSHRRARNYAIVVRRAAQEGEAAPKERKRRFFGKKN
;
A
#
# COMPACT_ATOMS: atom_id res chain seq x y z
N MET A 1 -37.37 67.36 -7.15
CA MET A 1 -37.94 66.00 -6.95
C MET A 1 -38.19 65.19 -8.24
N VAL A 2 -38.00 65.73 -9.44
CA VAL A 2 -38.34 65.03 -10.70
C VAL A 2 -37.25 64.04 -11.20
N SER A 3 -35.97 64.21 -10.82
CA SER A 3 -34.87 63.36 -11.34
C SER A 3 -34.70 61.99 -10.65
N GLY A 4 -35.23 61.83 -9.43
CA GLY A 4 -35.18 60.55 -8.68
C GLY A 4 -36.24 59.54 -9.15
N ARG A 5 -37.39 60.03 -9.63
CA ARG A 5 -38.48 59.18 -10.16
C ARG A 5 -38.09 58.57 -11.51
N ALA A 6 -37.48 59.35 -12.40
CA ALA A 6 -37.02 58.89 -13.72
C ALA A 6 -35.91 57.81 -13.63
N LYS A 7 -34.95 57.96 -12.70
CA LYS A 7 -33.91 56.94 -12.46
C LYS A 7 -34.46 55.63 -11.87
N ARG A 8 -35.45 55.71 -10.98
CA ARG A 8 -36.16 54.52 -10.48
C ARG A 8 -36.99 53.85 -11.57
N HIS A 9 -37.66 54.60 -12.45
CA HIS A 9 -38.43 54.04 -13.56
C HIS A 9 -37.52 53.39 -14.61
N ALA A 10 -36.36 53.97 -14.91
CA ALA A 10 -35.37 53.37 -15.81
C ALA A 10 -34.72 52.11 -15.22
N ALA A 11 -34.45 52.07 -13.91
CA ALA A 11 -33.96 50.86 -13.23
C ALA A 11 -35.02 49.75 -13.17
N ILE A 12 -36.28 50.09 -12.89
CA ILE A 12 -37.41 49.14 -12.88
C ILE A 12 -37.69 48.64 -14.30
N ALA A 13 -37.65 49.51 -15.32
CA ALA A 13 -37.80 49.12 -16.72
C ALA A 13 -36.63 48.25 -17.20
N GLY A 14 -35.39 48.56 -16.80
CA GLY A 14 -34.21 47.73 -17.08
C GLY A 14 -34.31 46.34 -16.44
N ILE A 15 -34.80 46.25 -15.20
CA ILE A 15 -35.08 44.97 -14.53
C ILE A 15 -36.22 44.22 -15.24
N ALA A 16 -37.30 44.90 -15.62
CA ALA A 16 -38.43 44.28 -16.32
C ALA A 16 -38.05 43.76 -17.72
N ILE A 17 -37.22 44.50 -18.47
CA ILE A 17 -36.70 44.08 -19.79
C ILE A 17 -35.73 42.90 -19.62
N ALA A 18 -34.82 42.97 -18.65
CA ALA A 18 -33.92 41.85 -18.35
C ALA A 18 -34.69 40.59 -17.92
N THR A 19 -35.76 40.76 -17.15
CA THR A 19 -36.65 39.66 -16.74
C THR A 19 -37.46 39.11 -17.91
N GLY A 20 -37.96 39.98 -18.81
CA GLY A 20 -38.67 39.59 -20.03
C GLY A 20 -37.79 38.79 -20.98
N VAL A 21 -36.60 39.30 -21.30
CA VAL A 21 -35.60 38.62 -22.15
C VAL A 21 -35.14 37.31 -21.51
N PHE A 22 -34.96 37.28 -20.18
CA PHE A 22 -34.61 36.06 -19.46
C PHE A 22 -35.73 35.01 -19.53
N MET A 23 -36.98 35.42 -19.36
CA MET A 23 -38.14 34.52 -19.49
C MET A 23 -38.34 34.03 -20.92
N GLU A 24 -38.03 34.86 -21.93
CA GLU A 24 -38.11 34.50 -23.34
C GLU A 24 -36.98 33.53 -23.77
N LEU A 25 -35.76 33.74 -23.25
CA LEU A 25 -34.65 32.78 -23.38
C LEU A 25 -34.93 31.44 -22.68
N LEU A 26 -35.64 31.45 -21.55
CA LEU A 26 -36.07 30.22 -20.88
C LEU A 26 -37.13 29.49 -21.70
N LYS A 27 -38.11 30.21 -22.27
CA LYS A 27 -39.17 29.63 -23.12
C LYS A 27 -38.62 28.92 -24.36
N ASN A 28 -37.49 29.38 -24.90
CA ASN A 28 -36.80 28.77 -26.06
C ASN A 28 -35.73 27.74 -25.67
N ALA A 29 -35.87 27.06 -24.54
CA ALA A 29 -34.92 26.04 -24.10
C ALA A 29 -34.82 24.89 -25.13
N PRO A 30 -33.62 24.59 -25.65
CA PRO A 30 -33.45 23.61 -26.73
C PRO A 30 -33.79 22.20 -26.27
N THR A 31 -34.35 21.41 -27.18
CA THR A 31 -34.55 19.98 -26.96
C THR A 31 -33.18 19.27 -26.93
N PRO A 32 -32.84 18.55 -25.86
CA PRO A 32 -31.58 17.85 -25.78
C PRO A 32 -31.52 16.71 -26.80
N ARG A 33 -30.32 16.44 -27.32
CA ARG A 33 -30.09 15.28 -28.19
C ARG A 33 -30.18 14.01 -27.37
N ARG A 34 -30.60 12.90 -27.98
CA ARG A 34 -30.52 11.60 -27.32
C ARG A 34 -29.05 11.28 -26.99
N GLY A 35 -28.79 10.80 -25.78
CA GLY A 35 -27.48 10.28 -25.39
C GLY A 35 -27.06 9.08 -26.24
N ASN A 36 -25.77 8.72 -26.17
CA ASN A 36 -25.23 7.60 -26.93
C ASN A 36 -25.91 6.29 -26.52
N PRO A 37 -26.25 5.39 -27.46
CA PRO A 37 -26.86 4.12 -27.12
C PRO A 37 -25.91 3.26 -26.29
N ILE A 38 -26.43 2.64 -25.23
CA ILE A 38 -25.72 1.64 -24.43
C ILE A 38 -25.81 0.31 -25.17
N ARG A 39 -24.64 -0.22 -25.55
CA ARG A 39 -24.52 -1.47 -26.33
C ARG A 39 -24.14 -2.63 -25.43
N GLU A 40 -24.46 -3.86 -25.84
CA GLU A 40 -24.09 -5.08 -25.12
C GLU A 40 -22.58 -5.20 -24.84
N LEU A 41 -21.74 -4.63 -25.70
CA LEU A 41 -20.29 -4.61 -25.51
C LEU A 41 -19.85 -3.92 -24.19
N LEU A 42 -20.67 -3.04 -23.62
CA LEU A 42 -20.42 -2.41 -22.31
C LEU A 42 -20.71 -3.34 -21.12
N TYR A 43 -21.01 -4.61 -21.39
CA TYR A 43 -21.20 -5.65 -20.38
C TYR A 43 -20.29 -6.86 -20.60
N ASP A 44 -19.44 -6.82 -21.62
CA ASP A 44 -18.65 -7.97 -22.06
C ASP A 44 -17.17 -7.63 -22.18
N VAL A 45 -16.30 -8.64 -22.08
CA VAL A 45 -14.85 -8.50 -22.22
C VAL A 45 -14.31 -9.61 -23.11
N LYS A 46 -13.23 -9.30 -23.83
CA LYS A 46 -12.54 -10.30 -24.65
C LYS A 46 -11.63 -11.15 -23.76
N LEU A 47 -12.12 -12.31 -23.32
CA LEU A 47 -11.39 -13.21 -22.43
C LEU A 47 -10.03 -13.63 -23.00
N GLU A 48 -9.89 -13.73 -24.33
CA GLU A 48 -8.62 -14.03 -24.99
C GLU A 48 -7.53 -12.97 -24.74
N ARG A 49 -7.93 -11.74 -24.38
CA ARG A 49 -7.01 -10.65 -24.01
C ARG A 49 -6.63 -10.65 -22.54
N LEU A 50 -7.22 -11.55 -21.74
CA LEU A 50 -6.93 -11.74 -20.33
C LEU A 50 -6.16 -13.04 -20.07
N GLU A 51 -5.78 -13.81 -21.09
CA GLU A 51 -5.18 -15.15 -20.97
C GLU A 51 -3.92 -15.20 -20.10
N ASN A 52 -3.10 -14.15 -20.13
CA ASN A 52 -1.89 -14.05 -19.31
C ASN A 52 -2.17 -13.66 -17.85
N GLU A 53 -3.43 -13.33 -17.52
CA GLU A 53 -3.90 -12.89 -16.21
C GLU A 53 -5.09 -13.78 -15.81
N SER A 54 -4.83 -15.08 -15.64
CA SER A 54 -5.84 -16.12 -15.40
C SER A 54 -6.82 -15.77 -14.28
N HIS A 55 -6.36 -15.06 -13.25
CA HIS A 55 -7.18 -14.58 -12.16
C HIS A 55 -8.26 -13.58 -12.58
N LEU A 56 -7.96 -12.62 -13.47
CA LEU A 56 -8.99 -11.69 -13.97
C LEU A 56 -9.99 -12.41 -14.88
N ALA A 57 -9.52 -13.36 -15.68
CA ALA A 57 -10.38 -14.13 -16.58
C ALA A 57 -11.39 -15.00 -15.81
N THR A 58 -10.97 -15.66 -14.72
CA THR A 58 -11.83 -16.56 -13.94
C THR A 58 -12.77 -15.83 -12.98
N THR A 59 -12.45 -14.61 -12.58
CA THR A 59 -13.27 -13.80 -11.66
C THR A 59 -14.20 -12.82 -12.38
N PHE A 60 -14.16 -12.77 -13.72
CA PHE A 60 -15.06 -11.92 -14.50
C PHE A 60 -16.50 -12.46 -14.51
N LEU A 61 -17.44 -11.62 -14.13
CA LEU A 61 -18.88 -11.88 -14.17
C LEU A 61 -19.52 -11.05 -15.27
N ARG A 62 -19.95 -11.71 -16.35
CA ARG A 62 -20.66 -11.04 -17.44
C ARG A 62 -22.01 -10.54 -16.96
N SER A 63 -22.24 -9.23 -17.10
CA SER A 63 -23.50 -8.59 -16.80
C SER A 63 -24.37 -8.45 -18.06
N GLN A 64 -25.58 -7.91 -17.92
CA GLN A 64 -26.52 -7.66 -19.01
C GLN A 64 -27.32 -6.36 -18.75
N PRO A 65 -27.87 -5.74 -19.81
CA PRO A 65 -28.86 -4.67 -19.65
C PRO A 65 -30.03 -5.13 -18.79
N ASP A 66 -30.48 -4.27 -17.87
CA ASP A 66 -31.59 -4.57 -16.96
C ASP A 66 -32.66 -3.47 -16.95
N ALA A 67 -33.76 -3.77 -16.26
CA ALA A 67 -34.91 -2.87 -16.14
C ALA A 67 -34.60 -1.60 -15.34
N GLU A 68 -33.65 -1.67 -14.39
CA GLU A 68 -33.32 -0.53 -13.52
C GLU A 68 -32.59 0.56 -14.31
N LEU A 69 -31.62 0.18 -15.15
CA LEU A 69 -30.97 1.12 -16.07
C LEU A 69 -31.97 1.66 -17.11
N ALA A 70 -32.87 0.81 -17.62
CA ALA A 70 -33.90 1.25 -18.55
C ALA A 70 -34.83 2.31 -17.93
N ALA A 71 -35.22 2.12 -16.67
CA ALA A 71 -36.00 3.08 -15.91
C ALA A 71 -35.24 4.39 -15.69
N PHE A 72 -33.96 4.32 -15.30
CA PHE A 72 -33.10 5.50 -15.13
C PHE A 72 -32.99 6.33 -16.42
N LEU A 73 -32.80 5.67 -17.56
CA LEU A 73 -32.73 6.35 -18.87
C LEU A 73 -34.06 6.98 -19.26
N ALA A 74 -35.18 6.30 -18.98
CA ALA A 74 -36.52 6.82 -19.23
C ALA A 74 -36.81 8.06 -18.37
N GLU A 75 -36.47 8.02 -17.09
CA GLU A 75 -36.61 9.16 -16.17
C GLU A 75 -35.75 10.35 -16.61
N SER A 76 -34.49 10.09 -16.95
CA SER A 76 -33.56 11.11 -17.43
C SER A 76 -34.04 11.78 -18.72
N ALA A 77 -34.63 11.01 -19.65
CA ALA A 77 -35.26 11.57 -20.86
C ALA A 77 -36.54 12.36 -20.53
N ALA A 78 -37.39 11.84 -19.63
CA ALA A 78 -38.63 12.49 -19.22
C ALA A 78 -38.39 13.86 -18.57
N ALA A 79 -37.31 14.00 -17.80
CA ALA A 79 -36.93 15.25 -17.12
C ALA A 79 -36.81 16.46 -18.06
N THR A 80 -36.53 16.24 -19.35
CA THR A 80 -36.37 17.30 -20.37
C THR A 80 -37.32 17.15 -21.57
N ASN A 81 -38.31 16.25 -21.48
CA ASN A 81 -39.26 16.02 -22.56
C ASN A 81 -40.32 17.13 -22.67
N SER A 82 -40.71 17.72 -21.53
CA SER A 82 -41.66 18.84 -21.48
C SER A 82 -40.98 20.21 -21.55
N THR A 83 -41.69 21.23 -22.03
CA THR A 83 -41.21 22.62 -22.07
C THR A 83 -40.82 23.12 -20.68
N LEU A 84 -41.63 22.80 -19.65
CA LEU A 84 -41.33 23.15 -18.26
C LEU A 84 -40.07 22.45 -17.74
N GLY A 85 -39.85 21.18 -18.10
CA GLY A 85 -38.64 20.44 -17.79
C GLY A 85 -37.40 21.06 -18.42
N ARG A 86 -37.46 21.43 -19.71
CA ARG A 86 -36.39 22.14 -20.42
C ARG A 86 -36.08 23.51 -19.80
N MET A 87 -37.12 24.26 -19.44
CA MET A 87 -36.98 25.54 -18.73
C MET A 87 -36.27 25.36 -17.38
N ARG A 88 -36.65 24.35 -16.60
CA ARG A 88 -36.03 24.03 -15.31
C ARG A 88 -34.56 23.64 -15.49
N ALA A 89 -34.24 22.76 -16.45
CA ALA A 89 -32.87 22.36 -16.74
C ALA A 89 -32.00 23.56 -17.17
N LEU A 90 -32.55 24.46 -18.00
CA LEU A 90 -31.86 25.68 -18.42
C LEU A 90 -31.67 26.66 -17.26
N ALA A 91 -32.68 26.83 -16.40
CA ALA A 91 -32.59 27.65 -15.19
C ALA A 91 -31.54 27.11 -14.21
N LYS A 92 -31.55 25.80 -13.93
CA LYS A 92 -30.52 25.13 -13.11
C LYS A 92 -29.13 25.34 -13.69
N ARG A 93 -28.95 25.15 -15.00
CA ARG A 93 -27.68 25.41 -15.69
C ARG A 93 -27.24 26.87 -15.52
N ARG A 94 -28.13 27.84 -15.70
CA ARG A 94 -27.79 29.26 -15.51
C ARG A 94 -27.40 29.57 -14.06
N LEU A 95 -28.12 29.01 -13.10
CA LEU A 95 -27.82 29.15 -11.68
C LEU A 95 -26.48 28.48 -11.33
N PHE A 96 -26.19 27.29 -11.86
CA PHE A 96 -24.91 26.59 -11.70
C PHE A 96 -23.72 27.44 -12.17
N TRP A 97 -23.86 28.08 -13.33
CA TRP A 97 -22.87 29.05 -13.84
C TRP A 97 -22.78 30.29 -12.96
N GLY A 98 -23.92 30.76 -12.43
CA GLY A 98 -23.99 31.86 -11.46
C GLY A 98 -23.21 31.57 -10.18
N LEU A 99 -23.48 30.43 -9.54
CA LEU A 99 -22.82 29.98 -8.30
C LEU A 99 -21.30 29.84 -8.47
N GLN A 100 -20.84 29.26 -9.58
CA GLN A 100 -19.41 29.16 -9.86
C GLN A 100 -18.77 30.53 -10.11
N ARG A 101 -19.40 31.36 -10.95
CA ARG A 101 -18.79 32.61 -11.43
C ARG A 101 -18.85 33.73 -10.40
N TRP A 102 -19.90 33.79 -9.60
CA TRP A 102 -20.16 34.91 -8.68
C TRP A 102 -19.90 34.55 -7.22
N LEU A 103 -20.05 33.27 -6.84
CA LEU A 103 -19.82 32.79 -5.46
C LEU A 103 -18.59 31.88 -5.33
N GLY A 104 -17.93 31.51 -6.43
CA GLY A 104 -16.68 30.74 -6.40
C GLY A 104 -16.82 29.29 -5.94
N LEU A 105 -18.04 28.72 -5.92
CA LEU A 105 -18.25 27.32 -5.54
C LEU A 105 -17.53 26.36 -6.50
N SER A 106 -17.06 25.23 -5.97
CA SER A 106 -16.52 24.14 -6.80
C SER A 106 -17.62 23.55 -7.71
N ARG A 107 -17.21 22.84 -8.77
CA ARG A 107 -18.18 22.11 -9.62
C ARG A 107 -18.97 21.10 -8.80
N THR A 108 -18.32 20.40 -7.87
CA THR A 108 -18.95 19.39 -7.01
C THR A 108 -19.99 20.02 -6.08
N ASP A 109 -19.66 21.13 -5.42
CA ASP A 109 -20.58 21.82 -4.52
C ASP A 109 -21.76 22.47 -5.25
N ALA A 110 -21.49 23.14 -6.37
CA ALA A 110 -22.54 23.75 -7.17
C ALA A 110 -23.46 22.68 -7.81
N SER A 111 -22.89 21.53 -8.18
CA SER A 111 -23.66 20.38 -8.70
C SER A 111 -24.52 19.76 -7.61
N GLY A 112 -23.96 19.56 -6.41
CA GLY A 112 -24.67 19.02 -5.25
C GLY A 112 -25.83 19.92 -4.80
N LEU A 113 -25.60 21.23 -4.71
CA LEU A 113 -26.63 22.20 -4.29
C LEU A 113 -27.82 22.26 -5.25
N LEU A 114 -27.58 22.09 -6.55
CA LEU A 114 -28.62 22.20 -7.58
C LEU A 114 -29.15 20.85 -8.06
N SER A 115 -28.59 19.75 -7.55
CA SER A 115 -28.81 18.39 -8.04
C SER A 115 -28.72 18.35 -9.57
N MET A 116 -27.54 18.72 -10.10
CA MET A 116 -27.33 18.89 -11.54
C MET A 116 -27.29 17.56 -12.29
N ALA A 117 -26.83 16.49 -11.65
CA ALA A 117 -26.77 15.16 -12.26
C ALA A 117 -27.01 14.07 -11.22
N THR A 118 -27.73 13.02 -11.63
CA THR A 118 -27.91 11.78 -10.87
C THR A 118 -26.96 10.71 -11.40
N LEU A 119 -26.30 10.01 -10.48
CA LEU A 119 -25.39 8.88 -10.67
C LEU A 119 -26.11 7.58 -11.06
N TYR A 120 -25.58 6.76 -11.97
CA TYR A 120 -25.93 5.32 -12.07
C TYR A 120 -24.64 4.51 -12.30
N VAL A 121 -24.28 3.68 -11.32
CA VAL A 121 -23.08 2.82 -11.37
C VAL A 121 -23.49 1.37 -11.67
N GLY A 122 -24.55 0.88 -11.03
CA GLY A 122 -25.08 -0.46 -11.25
C GLY A 122 -26.49 -0.63 -10.68
N SER A 123 -27.16 -1.70 -11.08
CA SER A 123 -28.42 -2.10 -10.45
C SER A 123 -28.21 -2.91 -9.19
N HIS A 124 -29.29 -3.09 -8.42
CA HIS A 124 -29.29 -4.01 -7.28
C HIS A 124 -28.89 -5.43 -7.69
N GLN A 125 -29.38 -5.91 -8.84
CA GLN A 125 -29.06 -7.26 -9.32
C GLN A 125 -27.58 -7.39 -9.70
N GLN A 126 -27.01 -6.36 -10.34
CA GLN A 126 -25.60 -6.35 -10.73
C GLN A 126 -24.67 -6.29 -9.53
N PHE A 127 -24.98 -5.44 -8.53
CA PHE A 127 -24.22 -5.41 -7.28
C PHE A 127 -24.36 -6.73 -6.52
N LYS A 128 -25.57 -7.30 -6.42
CA LYS A 128 -25.81 -8.58 -5.73
C LYS A 128 -25.11 -9.76 -6.40
N ALA A 129 -24.99 -9.75 -7.73
CA ALA A 129 -24.23 -10.77 -8.44
C ALA A 129 -22.71 -10.64 -8.20
N LEU A 130 -22.24 -9.41 -7.95
CA LEU A 130 -20.83 -9.13 -7.73
C LEU A 130 -20.40 -9.44 -6.28
N VAL A 131 -21.22 -9.14 -5.29
CA VAL A 131 -20.89 -9.34 -3.87
C VAL A 131 -21.40 -10.68 -3.36
N ASN A 132 -20.61 -11.35 -2.51
CA ASN A 132 -21.02 -12.60 -1.88
C ASN A 132 -21.23 -12.39 -0.37
N GLY A 133 -22.49 -12.16 0.02
CA GLY A 133 -22.90 -12.05 1.43
C GLY A 133 -23.41 -10.66 1.83
N THR A 134 -23.59 -10.50 3.14
CA THR A 134 -24.04 -9.27 3.80
C THR A 134 -22.88 -8.61 4.54
N ALA A 135 -23.04 -7.33 4.91
CA ALA A 135 -22.07 -6.57 5.68
C ALA A 135 -22.80 -5.71 6.72
N ALA A 136 -22.55 -5.95 8.00
CA ALA A 136 -23.22 -5.23 9.09
C ALA A 136 -22.97 -3.70 9.05
N SER A 137 -21.80 -3.28 8.57
CA SER A 137 -21.43 -1.88 8.42
C SER A 137 -20.78 -1.59 7.07
N LEU A 138 -21.09 -0.43 6.49
CA LEU A 138 -20.63 0.02 5.18
C LEU A 138 -20.02 1.43 5.28
N LEU A 139 -18.78 1.57 4.82
CA LEU A 139 -18.14 2.86 4.56
C LEU A 139 -18.17 3.20 3.07
N ASP A 140 -18.95 4.19 2.67
CA ASP A 140 -18.94 4.68 1.30
C ASP A 140 -18.15 6.00 1.19
N VAL A 141 -17.19 6.04 0.27
CA VAL A 141 -16.27 7.17 0.10
C VAL A 141 -16.50 7.84 -1.24
N GLY A 142 -16.84 9.14 -1.20
CA GLY A 142 -17.31 9.88 -2.37
C GLY A 142 -18.79 9.61 -2.69
N SER A 143 -19.62 9.46 -1.65
CA SER A 143 -21.03 9.05 -1.73
C SER A 143 -21.93 9.95 -2.57
N GLY A 144 -21.51 11.20 -2.83
CA GLY A 144 -22.28 12.14 -3.63
C GLY A 144 -23.68 12.35 -3.05
N THR A 145 -24.73 12.10 -3.84
CA THR A 145 -26.12 12.27 -3.36
C THR A 145 -26.66 11.07 -2.57
N GLY A 146 -25.91 9.97 -2.44
CA GLY A 146 -26.31 8.79 -1.67
C GLY A 146 -27.15 7.77 -2.42
N THR A 147 -27.44 7.98 -3.71
CA THR A 147 -28.32 7.08 -4.48
C THR A 147 -27.72 5.69 -4.64
N GLU A 148 -26.45 5.62 -5.03
CA GLU A 148 -25.75 4.32 -5.16
C GLU A 148 -25.38 3.75 -3.79
N THR A 149 -25.10 4.61 -2.80
CA THR A 149 -24.89 4.23 -1.40
C THR A 149 -26.10 3.46 -0.86
N GLN A 150 -27.31 3.96 -1.09
CA GLN A 150 -28.55 3.29 -0.67
C GLN A 150 -28.72 1.94 -1.35
N LYS A 151 -28.41 1.83 -2.65
CA LYS A 151 -28.47 0.54 -3.35
C LYS A 151 -27.52 -0.47 -2.73
N LEU A 152 -26.27 -0.06 -2.46
CA LEU A 152 -25.27 -0.92 -1.83
C LEU A 152 -25.67 -1.33 -0.42
N ALA A 153 -26.16 -0.38 0.41
CA ALA A 153 -26.65 -0.67 1.75
C ALA A 153 -27.78 -1.71 1.72
N ASN A 154 -28.71 -1.59 0.77
CA ASN A 154 -29.80 -2.56 0.58
C ASN A 154 -29.29 -3.93 0.12
N VAL A 155 -28.31 -3.97 -0.79
CA VAL A 155 -27.74 -5.22 -1.32
C VAL A 155 -26.93 -5.95 -0.25
N LEU A 156 -26.22 -5.21 0.60
CA LEU A 156 -25.39 -5.74 1.68
C LEU A 156 -26.13 -5.92 2.99
N GLU A 157 -27.40 -5.50 3.08
CA GLU A 157 -28.20 -5.53 4.32
C GLU A 157 -27.47 -4.82 5.47
N SER A 158 -26.90 -3.65 5.17
CA SER A 158 -26.10 -2.87 6.13
C SER A 158 -26.97 -1.94 6.96
N ASP A 159 -26.91 -2.10 8.29
CA ASP A 159 -27.64 -1.26 9.24
C ASP A 159 -26.87 0.02 9.59
N ASP A 160 -25.53 -0.06 9.60
CA ASP A 160 -24.66 1.08 9.90
C ASP A 160 -23.91 1.55 8.65
N VAL A 161 -24.35 2.68 8.10
CA VAL A 161 -23.77 3.25 6.87
C VAL A 161 -23.13 4.60 7.17
N ALA A 162 -21.81 4.66 6.97
CA ALA A 162 -21.01 5.87 7.05
C ALA A 162 -20.60 6.34 5.64
N CYS A 163 -20.74 7.63 5.39
CA CYS A 163 -20.44 8.29 4.13
C CYS A 163 -19.34 9.32 4.35
N LEU A 164 -18.23 9.23 3.61
CA LEU A 164 -17.20 10.25 3.59
C LEU A 164 -17.38 11.13 2.35
N GLU A 165 -17.87 12.36 2.54
CA GLU A 165 -18.21 13.29 1.46
C GLU A 165 -17.71 14.70 1.74
N SER A 166 -16.93 15.26 0.83
CA SER A 166 -16.35 16.59 0.91
C SER A 166 -17.38 17.73 0.88
N SER A 167 -18.46 17.56 0.11
CA SER A 167 -19.47 18.61 -0.10
C SER A 167 -20.46 18.70 1.05
N LYS A 168 -20.51 19.86 1.70
CA LYS A 168 -21.46 20.13 2.80
C LYS A 168 -22.92 19.94 2.38
N ALA A 169 -23.28 20.35 1.16
CA ALA A 169 -24.65 20.21 0.66
C ALA A 169 -25.05 18.74 0.51
N MET A 170 -24.14 17.92 -0.02
CA MET A 170 -24.35 16.48 -0.17
C MET A 170 -24.42 15.75 1.18
N ARG A 171 -23.57 16.14 2.16
CA ARG A 171 -23.67 15.61 3.53
C ARG A 171 -25.03 15.86 4.17
N VAL A 172 -25.67 17.01 3.90
CA VAL A 172 -27.05 17.27 4.38
C VAL A 172 -28.04 16.29 3.75
N THR A 173 -27.93 16.04 2.44
CA THR A 173 -28.76 15.05 1.75
C THR A 173 -28.56 13.65 2.34
N LEU A 174 -27.31 13.22 2.53
CA LEU A 174 -26.96 11.91 3.08
C LEU A 174 -27.53 11.70 4.48
N ARG A 175 -27.42 12.70 5.36
CA ARG A 175 -28.04 12.65 6.71
C ARG A 175 -29.56 12.59 6.65
N GLY A 176 -30.17 13.26 5.67
CA GLY A 176 -31.60 13.16 5.39
C GLY A 176 -32.05 11.77 4.94
N MET A 177 -31.14 10.96 4.40
CA MET A 177 -31.38 9.54 4.07
C MET A 177 -31.12 8.60 5.25
N GLY A 178 -30.70 9.12 6.41
CA GLY A 178 -30.39 8.33 7.61
C GLY A 178 -28.92 7.87 7.72
N PHE A 179 -28.04 8.28 6.81
CA PHE A 179 -26.63 7.90 6.87
C PHE A 179 -25.80 8.80 7.81
N ARG A 180 -24.76 8.23 8.43
CA ARG A 180 -23.68 9.02 9.03
C ARG A 180 -22.90 9.66 7.90
N ALA A 181 -22.68 10.97 7.93
CA ALA A 181 -22.06 11.67 6.81
C ALA A 181 -20.99 12.62 7.33
N GLU A 182 -19.73 12.25 7.11
CA GLU A 182 -18.56 12.89 7.67
C GLU A 182 -17.75 13.63 6.62
N ALA A 183 -17.08 14.70 7.04
CA ALA A 183 -16.26 15.54 6.18
C ALA A 183 -14.83 15.02 6.07
N THR A 184 -14.34 14.43 7.16
CA THR A 184 -12.95 13.98 7.29
C THR A 184 -12.89 12.55 7.83
N PRO A 185 -11.85 11.78 7.48
CA PRO A 185 -11.71 10.42 7.98
C PRO A 185 -11.60 10.29 9.51
N ASP A 186 -11.12 11.33 10.18
CA ASP A 186 -10.95 11.34 11.64
C ASP A 186 -12.31 11.32 12.37
N GLU A 187 -13.38 11.76 11.70
CA GLU A 187 -14.74 11.77 12.22
C GLU A 187 -15.44 10.39 12.14
N LEU A 188 -14.88 9.42 11.40
CA LEU A 188 -15.49 8.10 11.17
C LEU A 188 -15.43 7.16 12.40
N GLY A 189 -14.68 7.52 13.45
CA GLY A 189 -14.37 6.65 14.59
C GLY A 189 -13.27 5.63 14.28
N ASP A 190 -12.89 4.83 15.29
CA ASP A 190 -11.79 3.86 15.21
C ASP A 190 -12.23 2.43 14.83
N GLU A 191 -13.54 2.15 14.84
CA GLU A 191 -14.07 0.83 14.52
C GLU A 191 -13.92 0.50 13.03
N ALA A 192 -13.59 -0.77 12.76
CA ALA A 192 -13.45 -1.28 11.40
C ALA A 192 -14.82 -1.61 10.79
N PHE A 193 -15.01 -1.24 9.53
CA PHE A 193 -16.22 -1.53 8.76
C PHE A 193 -16.17 -2.94 8.17
N ALA A 194 -17.33 -3.59 8.03
CA ALA A 194 -17.43 -4.90 7.36
C ALA A 194 -17.26 -4.79 5.83
N ALA A 195 -17.68 -3.67 5.25
CA ALA A 195 -17.52 -3.36 3.84
C ALA A 195 -17.18 -1.89 3.60
N ALA A 196 -16.56 -1.60 2.45
CA ALA A 196 -16.42 -0.24 1.95
C ALA A 196 -16.60 -0.13 0.43
N SER A 197 -16.95 1.07 -0.04
CA SER A 197 -17.07 1.39 -1.46
C SER A 197 -16.33 2.66 -1.87
N LEU A 198 -15.71 2.59 -3.05
CA LEU A 198 -14.99 3.65 -3.74
C LEU A 198 -15.55 3.73 -5.18
N LEU A 199 -16.73 4.30 -5.35
CA LEU A 199 -17.42 4.31 -6.64
C LEU A 199 -17.04 5.54 -7.49
N ASN A 200 -16.15 5.36 -8.47
CA ASN A 200 -15.68 6.43 -9.38
C ASN A 200 -15.14 7.68 -8.65
N VAL A 201 -14.38 7.45 -7.57
CA VAL A 201 -13.75 8.50 -6.75
C VAL A 201 -12.22 8.54 -6.93
N LEU A 202 -11.58 7.42 -7.26
CA LEU A 202 -10.13 7.33 -7.41
C LEU A 202 -9.62 8.20 -8.57
N ASP A 203 -10.42 8.35 -9.64
CA ASP A 203 -10.11 9.21 -10.78
C ASP A 203 -10.37 10.72 -10.51
N ARG A 204 -10.89 11.08 -9.32
CA ARG A 204 -11.30 12.45 -8.97
C ARG A 204 -10.60 13.04 -7.75
N CYS A 205 -9.69 12.31 -7.12
CA CYS A 205 -8.98 12.76 -5.91
C CYS A 205 -7.49 13.01 -6.14
N ASP A 206 -6.89 13.75 -5.21
CA ASP A 206 -5.47 14.18 -5.29
C ASP A 206 -4.47 13.07 -5.01
N GLU A 207 -4.83 12.17 -4.10
CA GLU A 207 -3.96 11.10 -3.60
C GLU A 207 -4.73 9.77 -3.55
N PRO A 208 -5.13 9.20 -4.71
CA PRO A 208 -5.92 7.96 -4.77
C PRO A 208 -5.27 6.78 -4.06
N GLY A 209 -3.92 6.70 -4.04
CA GLY A 209 -3.21 5.69 -3.26
C GLY A 209 -3.41 5.88 -1.76
N ALA A 210 -3.36 7.10 -1.25
CA ALA A 210 -3.61 7.39 0.17
C ALA A 210 -5.09 7.15 0.55
N LEU A 211 -6.03 7.43 -0.37
CA LEU A 211 -7.44 7.13 -0.16
C LEU A 211 -7.72 5.63 -0.12
N LEU A 212 -7.17 4.87 -1.07
CA LEU A 212 -7.25 3.42 -1.10
C LEU A 212 -6.67 2.81 0.18
N ASN A 213 -5.53 3.35 0.62
CA ASN A 213 -4.86 2.98 1.85
C ASN A 213 -5.76 3.14 3.07
N LEU A 214 -6.32 4.34 3.20
CA LEU A 214 -7.23 4.69 4.29
C LEU A 214 -8.44 3.76 4.32
N VAL A 215 -9.07 3.52 3.18
CA VAL A 215 -10.25 2.63 3.11
C VAL A 215 -9.88 1.20 3.50
N ALA A 216 -8.79 0.65 2.96
CA ALA A 216 -8.35 -0.70 3.31
C ALA A 216 -8.02 -0.84 4.80
N ASP A 217 -7.46 0.20 5.43
CA ASP A 217 -7.15 0.21 6.87
C ASP A 217 -8.40 0.39 7.76
N ARG A 218 -9.50 0.90 7.22
CA ARG A 218 -10.79 1.03 7.91
C ARG A 218 -11.73 -0.15 7.68
N VAL A 219 -11.35 -1.12 6.86
CA VAL A 219 -12.15 -2.33 6.62
C VAL A 219 -11.56 -3.49 7.40
N ALA A 220 -12.42 -4.29 8.04
CA ALA A 220 -11.99 -5.47 8.78
C ALA A 220 -11.24 -6.45 7.86
N ASP A 221 -10.35 -7.25 8.44
CA ASP A 221 -9.72 -8.36 7.71
C ASP A 221 -10.81 -9.37 7.33
N GLY A 222 -10.79 -9.84 6.08
CA GLY A 222 -11.89 -10.57 5.45
C GLY A 222 -13.04 -9.70 4.95
N GLY A 223 -13.00 -8.37 5.13
CA GLY A 223 -14.06 -7.45 4.70
C GLY A 223 -14.07 -7.20 3.18
N LEU A 224 -15.18 -6.64 2.69
CA LEU A 224 -15.40 -6.34 1.26
C LEU A 224 -14.94 -4.91 0.93
N VAL A 225 -14.23 -4.73 -0.19
CA VAL A 225 -13.91 -3.41 -0.76
C VAL A 225 -14.37 -3.37 -2.22
N LEU A 226 -15.43 -2.60 -2.49
CA LEU A 226 -15.93 -2.35 -3.84
C LEU A 226 -15.24 -1.13 -4.44
N ILE A 227 -14.66 -1.28 -5.63
CA ILE A 227 -14.03 -0.18 -6.36
C ILE A 227 -14.63 -0.11 -7.76
N ALA A 228 -15.24 1.03 -8.10
CA ALA A 228 -15.65 1.30 -9.47
C ALA A 228 -14.72 2.34 -10.11
N SER A 229 -14.35 2.11 -11.37
CA SER A 229 -13.54 3.06 -12.13
C SER A 229 -13.86 3.01 -13.61
N VAL A 230 -13.93 4.19 -14.23
CA VAL A 230 -13.92 4.35 -15.68
C VAL A 230 -12.58 3.84 -16.24
N LEU A 231 -12.65 3.05 -17.32
CA LEU A 231 -11.51 2.45 -17.99
C LEU A 231 -11.50 2.76 -19.50
N PRO A 232 -10.33 2.98 -20.12
CA PRO A 232 -9.00 3.08 -19.50
C PRO A 232 -8.87 4.23 -18.49
N TYR A 233 -8.15 3.99 -17.39
CA TYR A 233 -8.04 4.92 -16.26
C TYR A 233 -7.45 6.27 -16.68
N SER A 234 -8.20 7.36 -16.45
CA SER A 234 -7.81 8.73 -16.82
C SER A 234 -8.18 9.73 -15.71
N PRO A 235 -7.35 9.84 -14.66
CA PRO A 235 -7.68 10.64 -13.48
C PRO A 235 -7.58 12.14 -13.77
N MET A 236 -8.53 12.89 -13.25
CA MET A 236 -8.62 14.35 -13.38
C MET A 236 -9.35 14.95 -12.18
N VAL A 237 -8.65 15.84 -11.46
CA VAL A 237 -9.17 16.55 -10.28
C VAL A 237 -9.79 17.86 -10.71
N HIS A 238 -10.97 18.17 -10.17
CA HIS A 238 -11.69 19.43 -10.43
C HIS A 238 -11.59 20.37 -9.22
N GLU A 239 -11.05 21.57 -9.42
CA GLU A 239 -10.97 22.59 -8.36
C GLU A 239 -11.91 23.77 -8.60
N GLY A 240 -12.49 24.29 -7.51
CA GLY A 240 -13.06 25.64 -7.44
C GLY A 240 -12.03 26.60 -6.83
N ARG A 241 -12.04 27.88 -7.22
CA ARG A 241 -11.16 28.90 -6.64
C ARG A 241 -12.00 30.08 -6.16
N PHE A 242 -12.25 30.13 -4.85
CA PHE A 242 -12.95 31.23 -4.20
C PHE A 242 -12.16 32.54 -4.46
N LEU A 243 -12.85 33.60 -4.92
CA LEU A 243 -12.29 34.94 -5.22
C LEU A 243 -11.27 35.04 -6.39
N SER A 244 -11.16 34.04 -7.27
CA SER A 244 -10.35 34.18 -8.50
C SER A 244 -11.04 35.12 -9.52
N PRO A 245 -10.35 36.09 -10.15
CA PRO A 245 -10.96 37.11 -11.02
C PRO A 245 -11.67 36.54 -12.26
N TYR A 246 -11.53 35.24 -12.54
CA TYR A 246 -12.11 34.59 -13.71
C TYR A 246 -12.74 33.21 -13.46
N GLY A 247 -12.89 32.74 -12.21
CA GLY A 247 -13.79 31.63 -11.81
C GLY A 247 -13.85 30.36 -12.69
N LYS A 248 -12.84 30.08 -13.53
CA LYS A 248 -12.85 28.89 -14.39
C LYS A 248 -12.46 27.70 -13.53
N ALA A 249 -13.38 26.75 -13.36
CA ALA A 249 -13.06 25.43 -12.86
C ALA A 249 -11.86 24.87 -13.64
N GLN A 250 -10.73 24.72 -12.96
CA GLN A 250 -9.54 24.14 -13.57
C GLN A 250 -9.56 22.64 -13.29
N SER A 251 -9.47 21.88 -14.38
CA SER A 251 -9.13 20.47 -14.31
C SER A 251 -7.62 20.35 -14.25
N ARG A 252 -7.09 19.59 -13.29
CA ARG A 252 -5.66 19.30 -13.21
C ARG A 252 -5.41 17.84 -12.94
N ARG A 253 -4.15 17.43 -13.08
CA ARG A 253 -3.70 16.10 -12.65
C ARG A 253 -3.72 16.02 -11.12
N ALA A 254 -3.98 14.82 -10.61
CA ALA A 254 -3.82 14.50 -9.19
C ALA A 254 -2.39 14.81 -8.72
N LYS A 255 -2.24 15.25 -7.47
CA LYS A 255 -0.92 15.57 -6.88
C LYS A 255 -0.03 14.32 -6.79
N ARG A 256 -0.62 13.19 -6.39
CA ARG A 256 0.04 11.88 -6.29
C ARG A 256 -0.84 10.80 -6.94
N PRO A 257 -0.82 10.71 -8.29
CA PRO A 257 -1.68 9.77 -9.01
C PRO A 257 -1.29 8.31 -8.74
N LEU A 258 -2.28 7.42 -8.81
CA LEU A 258 -2.05 5.98 -8.88
C LEU A 258 -1.28 5.68 -10.18
N GLN A 259 -0.24 4.85 -10.08
CA GLN A 259 0.70 4.59 -11.17
C GLN A 259 0.16 3.55 -12.17
N VAL A 260 -1.02 3.83 -12.75
CA VAL A 260 -1.67 2.96 -13.74
C VAL A 260 -1.03 3.14 -15.11
N LYS A 261 -0.56 2.05 -15.71
CA LYS A 261 -0.01 2.07 -17.07
C LYS A 261 -1.11 2.44 -18.07
N PRO A 262 -0.82 3.32 -19.06
CA PRO A 262 -1.78 3.64 -20.12
C PRO A 262 -2.22 2.39 -20.89
N ALA A 263 -3.49 2.35 -21.28
CA ALA A 263 -4.07 1.26 -22.05
C ALA A 263 -4.87 1.79 -23.24
N ARG A 264 -4.88 1.02 -24.34
CA ARG A 264 -5.68 1.32 -25.55
C ARG A 264 -6.98 0.52 -25.62
N THR A 265 -7.08 -0.56 -24.86
CA THR A 265 -8.26 -1.42 -24.79
C THR A 265 -8.80 -1.45 -23.37
N PHE A 266 -10.07 -1.83 -23.24
CA PHE A 266 -10.71 -1.99 -21.94
C PHE A 266 -10.00 -3.08 -21.11
N GLU A 267 -9.70 -4.23 -21.73
CA GLU A 267 -9.06 -5.37 -21.05
C GLU A 267 -7.68 -5.00 -20.51
N ALA A 268 -6.84 -4.33 -21.30
CA ALA A 268 -5.55 -3.84 -20.84
C ALA A 268 -5.71 -2.76 -19.75
N GLY A 269 -6.77 -1.95 -19.82
CA GLY A 269 -7.12 -0.98 -18.78
C GLY A 269 -7.46 -1.66 -17.45
N ALA A 270 -8.24 -2.73 -17.48
CA ALA A 270 -8.62 -3.51 -16.31
C ALA A 270 -7.40 -4.19 -15.67
N ILE A 271 -6.56 -4.86 -16.48
CA ILE A 271 -5.30 -5.48 -16.02
C ILE A 271 -4.41 -4.43 -15.34
N ASN A 272 -4.16 -3.30 -16.02
CA ASN A 272 -3.27 -2.27 -15.50
C ASN A 272 -3.84 -1.64 -14.22
N PHE A 273 -5.16 -1.47 -14.12
CA PHE A 273 -5.81 -0.90 -12.96
C PHE A 273 -5.72 -1.85 -11.75
N VAL A 274 -6.14 -3.11 -11.89
CA VAL A 274 -6.08 -4.12 -10.82
C VAL A 274 -4.64 -4.29 -10.32
N ASN A 275 -3.67 -4.45 -11.22
CA ASN A 275 -2.26 -4.57 -10.85
C ASN A 275 -1.75 -3.35 -10.07
N SER A 276 -2.26 -2.15 -10.38
CA SER A 276 -1.87 -0.93 -9.66
C SER A 276 -2.53 -0.82 -8.29
N VAL A 277 -3.79 -1.25 -8.17
CA VAL A 277 -4.50 -1.33 -6.88
C VAL A 277 -3.80 -2.33 -5.96
N GLN A 278 -3.48 -3.53 -6.45
CA GLN A 278 -2.79 -4.56 -5.67
C GLN A 278 -1.33 -4.19 -5.36
N ALA A 279 -0.65 -3.48 -6.26
CA ALA A 279 0.69 -2.95 -5.96
C ALA A 279 0.66 -1.87 -4.87
N ALA A 280 -0.38 -1.02 -4.86
CA ALA A 280 -0.57 -0.03 -3.81
C ALA A 280 -1.01 -0.68 -2.49
N ARG A 281 -1.85 -1.71 -2.55
CA ARG A 281 -2.38 -2.45 -1.40
C ARG A 281 -2.42 -3.96 -1.67
N PRO A 282 -1.31 -4.68 -1.36
CA PRO A 282 -1.19 -6.12 -1.61
C PRO A 282 -2.24 -6.99 -0.89
N GLY A 283 -2.85 -6.47 0.18
CA GLY A 283 -3.94 -7.15 0.91
C GLY A 283 -5.28 -7.17 0.18
N LEU A 284 -5.46 -6.38 -0.88
CA LEU A 284 -6.69 -6.41 -1.66
C LEU A 284 -6.63 -7.53 -2.70
N GLN A 285 -7.33 -8.62 -2.43
CA GLN A 285 -7.44 -9.77 -3.33
C GLN A 285 -8.72 -9.66 -4.13
N LEU A 286 -8.64 -9.69 -5.46
CA LEU A 286 -9.82 -9.58 -6.31
C LEU A 286 -10.66 -10.85 -6.20
N GLU A 287 -11.94 -10.73 -5.88
CA GLU A 287 -12.86 -11.88 -5.81
C GLU A 287 -13.69 -12.01 -7.08
N SER A 288 -14.21 -10.89 -7.55
CA SER A 288 -15.09 -10.83 -8.70
C SER A 288 -15.03 -9.43 -9.31
N TRP A 289 -15.35 -9.32 -10.59
CA TRP A 289 -15.52 -8.03 -11.24
C TRP A 289 -16.44 -8.11 -12.44
N THR A 290 -17.02 -6.98 -12.81
CA THR A 290 -17.89 -6.87 -13.98
C THR A 290 -17.65 -5.55 -14.72
N ARG A 291 -17.97 -5.53 -16.01
CA ARG A 291 -17.96 -4.33 -16.85
C ARG A 291 -19.39 -3.80 -16.92
N LEU A 292 -19.57 -2.52 -16.65
CA LEU A 292 -20.89 -1.87 -16.64
C LEU A 292 -20.80 -0.49 -17.33
N PRO A 293 -21.90 0.03 -17.88
CA PRO A 293 -21.97 1.44 -18.26
C PRO A 293 -22.03 2.33 -17.01
N TYR A 294 -21.19 3.35 -16.94
CA TYR A 294 -21.32 4.43 -15.95
C TYR A 294 -22.17 5.54 -16.55
N VAL A 295 -23.36 5.78 -16.01
CA VAL A 295 -24.35 6.67 -16.62
C VAL A 295 -24.64 7.85 -15.71
N SER A 296 -24.74 9.04 -16.31
CA SER A 296 -25.24 10.23 -15.61
C SER A 296 -26.49 10.76 -16.31
N SER A 297 -27.37 11.35 -15.51
CA SER A 297 -28.57 12.01 -16.04
C SER A 297 -28.21 13.13 -17.02
N GLY A 298 -29.17 13.47 -17.87
CA GLY A 298 -29.01 14.47 -18.92
C GLY A 298 -28.94 15.90 -18.43
N ASP A 299 -28.62 16.78 -19.38
CA ASP A 299 -28.64 18.23 -19.23
C ASP A 299 -29.39 18.88 -20.40
N THR A 300 -29.21 20.20 -20.59
CA THR A 300 -29.79 20.94 -21.73
C THR A 300 -29.27 20.50 -23.11
N GLY A 301 -28.19 19.72 -23.17
CA GLY A 301 -27.54 19.27 -24.41
C GLY A 301 -27.82 17.82 -24.75
N ARG A 302 -27.84 16.92 -23.75
CA ARG A 302 -28.11 15.48 -23.95
C ARG A 302 -29.05 14.89 -22.91
N THR A 303 -29.78 13.85 -23.28
CA THR A 303 -30.66 13.13 -22.34
C THR A 303 -29.93 12.26 -21.33
N HIS A 304 -28.67 11.91 -21.57
CA HIS A 304 -27.77 11.21 -20.64
C HIS A 304 -26.34 11.19 -21.20
N TYR A 305 -25.36 10.85 -20.35
CA TYR A 305 -23.97 10.58 -20.74
C TYR A 305 -23.54 9.20 -20.23
N VAL A 306 -22.74 8.49 -21.02
CA VAL A 306 -22.26 7.13 -20.70
C VAL A 306 -20.74 7.11 -20.81
N LEU A 307 -20.10 6.52 -19.80
CA LEU A 307 -18.70 6.13 -19.80
C LEU A 307 -18.60 4.61 -19.59
N ASP A 308 -17.44 4.07 -19.92
CA ASP A 308 -17.14 2.65 -19.83
C ASP A 308 -16.40 2.39 -18.52
N GLN A 309 -16.96 1.59 -17.61
CA GLN A 309 -16.38 1.33 -16.30
C GLN A 309 -16.29 -0.16 -16.00
N ALA A 310 -15.45 -0.49 -15.02
CA ALA A 310 -15.50 -1.75 -14.31
C ALA A 310 -15.84 -1.51 -12.84
N VAL A 311 -16.53 -2.49 -12.24
CA VAL A 311 -16.75 -2.58 -10.79
C VAL A 311 -16.05 -3.84 -10.31
N PHE A 312 -15.15 -3.68 -9.36
CA PHE A 312 -14.30 -4.73 -8.80
C PHE A 312 -14.67 -4.95 -7.34
N ALA A 313 -14.88 -6.19 -6.93
CA ALA A 313 -15.01 -6.58 -5.53
C ALA A 313 -13.69 -7.21 -5.07
N PHE A 314 -13.08 -6.58 -4.06
CA PHE A 314 -11.88 -7.08 -3.41
C PHE A 314 -12.22 -7.60 -2.00
N ARG A 315 -11.53 -8.66 -1.58
CA ARG A 315 -11.43 -9.09 -0.19
C ARG A 315 -10.23 -8.41 0.46
N ASN A 316 -10.42 -7.88 1.67
CA ASN A 316 -9.36 -7.28 2.46
C ASN A 316 -8.61 -8.35 3.26
N ALA A 317 -7.50 -8.88 2.75
CA ALA A 317 -6.67 -9.90 3.40
C ALA A 317 -5.33 -9.30 3.89
N MET A 318 -5.40 -8.26 4.71
CA MET A 318 -4.24 -7.50 5.17
C MET A 318 -3.37 -8.28 6.18
N LYS A 319 -3.96 -9.23 6.92
CA LYS A 319 -3.19 -10.14 7.79
C LYS A 319 -2.30 -11.09 6.99
N ASP A 320 -2.75 -11.50 5.81
CA ASP A 320 -2.05 -12.50 4.99
C ASP A 320 -1.08 -11.87 3.99
N ALA A 321 -1.28 -10.61 3.60
CA ALA A 321 -0.43 -9.96 2.59
C ALA A 321 0.80 -9.24 3.20
N PRO A 322 2.03 -9.53 2.74
CA PRO A 322 3.23 -8.91 3.28
C PRO A 322 3.14 -7.37 3.15
N PRO A 323 3.59 -6.60 4.16
CA PRO A 323 3.53 -5.13 4.11
C PRO A 323 4.16 -4.56 2.83
N ALA A 324 3.71 -3.39 2.38
CA ALA A 324 4.24 -2.76 1.16
C ALA A 324 5.77 -2.60 1.17
N ALA A 325 6.36 -2.33 2.35
CA ALA A 325 7.82 -2.29 2.55
C ALA A 325 8.53 -3.62 2.22
N CYS A 326 7.80 -4.73 2.32
CA CYS A 326 8.23 -6.08 2.01
C CYS A 326 7.94 -6.51 0.57
N ALA A 327 7.11 -5.78 -0.19
CA ALA A 327 6.68 -6.18 -1.54
C ALA A 327 7.85 -6.40 -2.52
N LYS A 328 8.96 -5.66 -2.36
CA LYS A 328 10.16 -5.79 -3.20
C LYS A 328 11.26 -6.68 -2.60
N ARG A 329 11.04 -7.24 -1.41
CA ARG A 329 12.03 -8.01 -0.65
C ARG A 329 11.64 -9.47 -0.64
N GLY A 330 11.81 -10.16 -1.76
CA GLY A 330 11.53 -11.59 -1.87
C GLY A 330 12.54 -12.43 -1.08
N ASP A 331 12.21 -13.70 -0.84
CA ASP A 331 13.09 -14.65 -0.18
C ASP A 331 14.33 -14.89 -1.07
N ASP A 332 15.50 -14.53 -0.55
CA ASP A 332 16.77 -14.84 -1.19
C ASP A 332 17.12 -16.33 -0.99
N GLN A 333 18.29 -16.74 -1.49
CA GLN A 333 18.73 -18.13 -1.37
C GLN A 333 18.91 -18.60 0.10
N ILE A 334 19.25 -17.69 1.01
CA ILE A 334 19.46 -18.00 2.43
C ILE A 334 18.10 -18.25 3.08
N TYR A 335 17.16 -17.32 2.93
CA TYR A 335 15.82 -17.45 3.52
C TYR A 335 15.01 -18.59 2.93
N LYS A 336 15.19 -18.91 1.64
CA LYS A 336 14.61 -20.11 1.02
C LYS A 336 15.11 -21.38 1.68
N TRP A 337 16.42 -21.47 1.92
CA TRP A 337 17.02 -22.63 2.58
C TRP A 337 16.61 -22.72 4.05
N LEU A 338 16.63 -21.60 4.80
CA LEU A 338 16.15 -21.58 6.18
C LEU A 338 14.70 -22.06 6.27
N GLY A 339 13.83 -21.60 5.36
CA GLY A 339 12.42 -22.00 5.28
C GLY A 339 12.15 -23.50 5.11
N THR A 340 13.17 -24.32 4.82
CA THR A 340 13.01 -25.79 4.74
C THR A 340 13.52 -26.53 5.98
N HIS A 341 14.07 -25.83 6.99
CA HIS A 341 14.79 -26.45 8.10
C HIS A 341 14.21 -26.17 9.51
N PHE A 342 13.05 -25.52 9.59
CA PHE A 342 12.31 -25.36 10.84
C PHE A 342 10.82 -25.59 10.63
N GLU A 343 10.10 -25.80 11.72
CA GLU A 343 8.64 -25.92 11.71
C GLU A 343 8.02 -24.54 11.88
N GLU A 344 7.18 -24.13 10.93
CA GLU A 344 6.42 -22.87 11.05
C GLU A 344 5.31 -22.99 12.10
N GLY A 345 4.94 -21.88 12.72
CA GLY A 345 4.01 -21.80 13.84
C GLY A 345 4.67 -21.41 15.17
N GLY A 346 3.86 -21.26 16.21
CA GLY A 346 4.36 -20.93 17.55
C GLY A 346 4.85 -19.50 17.72
N ASP A 347 5.52 -19.25 18.84
CA ASP A 347 6.09 -17.94 19.17
C ASP A 347 7.47 -17.80 18.53
N MET A 348 7.68 -16.75 17.75
CA MET A 348 8.93 -16.49 17.05
C MET A 348 9.63 -15.23 17.57
N LEU A 349 10.97 -15.25 17.56
CA LEU A 349 11.81 -14.12 17.90
C LEU A 349 12.74 -13.77 16.74
N ASP A 350 12.66 -12.54 16.24
CA ASP A 350 13.70 -11.90 15.44
C ASP A 350 14.60 -11.09 16.39
N ALA A 351 15.72 -11.68 16.78
CA ALA A 351 16.59 -11.18 17.85
C ALA A 351 17.37 -9.91 17.46
N GLY A 352 17.41 -9.56 16.19
CA GLY A 352 18.13 -8.40 15.68
C GLY A 352 17.46 -7.90 14.42
N THR A 353 16.26 -7.35 14.58
CA THR A 353 15.34 -7.17 13.47
C THR A 353 15.82 -6.14 12.46
N GLY A 354 15.78 -6.55 11.20
CA GLY A 354 15.91 -5.67 10.06
C GLY A 354 14.81 -5.99 9.05
N PHE A 355 14.71 -5.19 8.00
CA PHE A 355 13.72 -5.45 6.95
C PHE A 355 13.95 -6.77 6.17
N GLY A 356 15.12 -7.39 6.25
CA GLY A 356 15.37 -8.70 5.63
C GLY A 356 14.62 -9.81 6.36
N SER A 357 15.11 -10.13 7.57
CA SER A 357 14.55 -11.11 8.48
C SER A 357 13.06 -10.88 8.75
N LEU A 358 12.66 -9.64 9.08
CA LEU A 358 11.28 -9.35 9.43
C LEU A 358 10.34 -9.56 8.24
N CYS A 359 10.68 -9.08 7.04
CA CYS A 359 9.82 -9.29 5.88
C CYS A 359 9.72 -10.77 5.49
N TRP A 360 10.77 -11.55 5.73
CA TRP A 360 10.73 -13.00 5.55
C TRP A 360 9.81 -13.68 6.58
N LEU A 361 9.96 -13.37 7.86
CA LEU A 361 9.14 -13.92 8.96
C LEU A 361 7.66 -13.56 8.82
N LEU A 362 7.35 -12.35 8.35
CA LEU A 362 5.98 -11.90 8.09
C LEU A 362 5.22 -12.71 7.02
N ARG A 363 5.93 -13.56 6.24
CA ARG A 363 5.34 -14.47 5.25
C ARG A 363 5.17 -15.90 5.77
N ARG A 364 5.59 -16.17 7.01
CA ARG A 364 5.52 -17.47 7.65
C ARG A 364 4.31 -17.55 8.57
N SER A 365 3.87 -18.75 8.88
CA SER A 365 2.89 -18.94 9.95
C SER A 365 3.56 -18.73 11.31
N TYR A 366 2.97 -17.94 12.19
CA TYR A 366 3.39 -17.73 13.58
C TYR A 366 2.17 -17.43 14.45
N ASP A 367 2.22 -17.82 15.71
CA ASP A 367 1.20 -17.47 16.70
C ASP A 367 1.47 -16.06 17.23
N SER A 368 2.73 -15.75 17.54
CA SER A 368 3.22 -14.40 17.84
C SER A 368 4.64 -14.18 17.30
N LEU A 369 5.00 -12.93 16.99
CA LEU A 369 6.35 -12.57 16.55
C LEU A 369 6.90 -11.41 17.38
N THR A 370 8.05 -11.59 18.02
CA THR A 370 8.79 -10.54 18.70
C THR A 370 9.94 -10.06 17.81
N ALA A 371 10.01 -8.77 17.51
CA ALA A 371 11.04 -8.16 16.67
C ALA A 371 11.85 -7.15 17.49
N VAL A 372 13.14 -7.46 17.72
CA VAL A 372 14.03 -6.68 18.59
C VAL A 372 14.84 -5.67 17.81
N THR A 373 14.80 -4.40 18.17
CA THR A 373 15.67 -3.34 17.64
C THR A 373 16.29 -2.50 18.74
N ALA A 374 17.48 -1.93 18.51
CA ALA A 374 18.19 -1.14 19.52
C ALA A 374 17.78 0.34 19.55
N THR A 375 17.09 0.85 18.52
CA THR A 375 16.77 2.29 18.40
C THR A 375 15.28 2.51 18.14
N ASN A 376 14.76 3.69 18.54
CA ASN A 376 13.38 4.07 18.24
C ASN A 376 13.24 4.66 16.81
N GLU A 377 14.24 5.43 16.40
CA GLU A 377 14.28 6.15 15.13
C GLU A 377 15.29 5.51 14.16
N GLY A 378 15.28 5.97 12.91
CA GLY A 378 16.14 5.46 11.82
C GLY A 378 15.50 4.33 11.02
N MET A 379 16.15 3.91 9.93
CA MET A 379 15.57 2.94 8.98
C MET A 379 15.16 1.63 9.64
N TYR A 380 15.91 1.18 10.65
CA TYR A 380 15.64 -0.05 11.40
C TYR A 380 15.10 0.22 12.82
N GLY A 381 14.66 1.45 13.10
CA GLY A 381 14.13 1.83 14.40
C GLY A 381 12.72 1.30 14.63
N ALA A 382 12.29 1.25 15.88
CA ALA A 382 10.99 0.69 16.24
C ALA A 382 9.80 1.41 15.60
N LYS A 383 9.89 2.72 15.36
CA LYS A 383 8.79 3.50 14.77
C LYS A 383 8.38 3.03 13.36
N PRO A 384 9.27 3.01 12.35
CA PRO A 384 8.90 2.49 11.02
C PRO A 384 8.55 1.00 11.03
N LEU A 385 9.15 0.21 11.94
CA LEU A 385 8.82 -1.21 12.07
C LEU A 385 7.40 -1.42 12.63
N ARG A 386 7.00 -0.66 13.66
CA ARG A 386 5.63 -0.69 14.22
C ARG A 386 4.59 -0.22 13.22
N GLU A 387 4.90 0.81 12.44
CA GLU A 387 4.04 1.25 11.34
C GLU A 387 3.85 0.13 10.30
N MET A 388 4.94 -0.56 9.95
CA MET A 388 4.92 -1.69 9.02
C MET A 388 4.11 -2.89 9.54
N THR A 389 4.06 -3.11 10.86
CA THR A 389 3.45 -4.30 11.47
C THR A 389 2.15 -4.02 12.22
N ARG A 390 1.57 -2.82 12.12
CA ARG A 390 0.43 -2.34 12.94
C ARG A 390 -0.78 -3.28 13.02
N ASN A 391 -1.08 -4.00 11.95
CA ASN A 391 -2.26 -4.87 11.85
C ASN A 391 -1.90 -6.36 11.96
N ARG A 392 -0.76 -6.68 12.58
CA ARG A 392 -0.23 -8.04 12.68
C ARG A 392 0.10 -8.35 14.14
N ASN A 393 0.12 -9.63 14.50
CA ASN A 393 0.53 -10.05 15.84
C ASN A 393 2.06 -10.00 15.99
N VAL A 394 2.61 -8.78 15.95
CA VAL A 394 4.05 -8.52 16.05
C VAL A 394 4.33 -7.51 17.14
N SER A 395 5.13 -7.90 18.12
CA SER A 395 5.65 -7.02 19.16
C SER A 395 7.02 -6.47 18.76
N VAL A 396 7.09 -5.18 18.45
CA VAL A 396 8.38 -4.50 18.19
C VAL A 396 8.93 -3.97 19.51
N VAL A 397 9.99 -4.62 19.98
CA VAL A 397 10.64 -4.37 21.27
C VAL A 397 11.91 -3.55 21.07
N ILE A 398 12.04 -2.46 21.82
CA ILE A 398 13.29 -1.71 21.89
C ILE A 398 14.11 -2.27 23.05
N GLY A 399 15.33 -2.72 22.78
CA GLY A 399 16.25 -3.14 23.84
C GLY A 399 17.57 -3.66 23.32
N ASN A 400 18.46 -4.00 24.25
CA ASN A 400 19.82 -4.42 23.96
C ASN A 400 20.14 -5.72 24.69
N TRP A 401 20.68 -6.70 23.96
CA TRP A 401 21.08 -7.99 24.52
C TRP A 401 22.20 -7.93 25.55
N ARG A 402 22.90 -6.79 25.67
CA ARG A 402 23.86 -6.52 26.74
C ARG A 402 23.18 -6.42 28.12
N ASP A 403 21.91 -6.03 28.17
CA ASP A 403 21.21 -5.82 29.43
C ASP A 403 20.72 -7.17 30.00
N ASP A 404 21.17 -7.53 31.21
CA ASP A 404 21.00 -8.88 31.80
C ASP A 404 19.55 -9.37 31.89
N GLY A 405 18.60 -8.46 32.12
CA GLY A 405 17.17 -8.77 32.22
C GLY A 405 16.42 -8.74 30.88
N PHE A 406 17.10 -8.47 29.76
CA PHE A 406 16.42 -8.28 28.50
C PHE A 406 15.82 -9.59 27.97
N LEU A 407 14.48 -9.65 27.94
CA LEU A 407 13.68 -10.81 27.52
C LEU A 407 14.00 -12.10 28.31
N SER A 408 14.55 -11.99 29.53
CA SER A 408 15.00 -13.15 30.31
C SER A 408 13.86 -14.09 30.71
N ASP A 409 12.63 -13.57 30.78
CA ASP A 409 11.40 -14.28 31.15
C ASP A 409 10.66 -14.90 29.95
N GLN A 410 11.16 -14.69 28.73
CA GLN A 410 10.51 -15.12 27.49
C GLN A 410 11.27 -16.27 26.82
N THR A 411 10.52 -17.14 26.16
CA THR A 411 11.06 -18.23 25.33
C THR A 411 10.19 -18.42 24.10
N TYR A 412 10.80 -18.91 23.03
CA TYR A 412 10.25 -18.97 21.68
C TYR A 412 10.48 -20.35 21.06
N ASP A 413 9.57 -20.75 20.18
CA ASP A 413 9.69 -21.97 19.39
C ASP A 413 10.76 -21.80 18.29
N VAL A 414 10.87 -20.58 17.75
CA VAL A 414 11.88 -20.22 16.75
C VAL A 414 12.57 -18.91 17.14
N VAL A 415 13.90 -18.92 17.18
CA VAL A 415 14.74 -17.72 17.36
C VAL A 415 15.56 -17.50 16.10
N VAL A 416 15.61 -16.26 15.60
CA VAL A 416 16.35 -15.87 14.40
C VAL A 416 17.38 -14.81 14.74
N ALA A 417 18.63 -15.06 14.36
CA ALA A 417 19.75 -14.14 14.48
C ALA A 417 20.36 -13.91 13.09
N ASP A 418 19.85 -12.91 12.38
CA ASP A 418 20.25 -12.58 11.00
C ASP A 418 21.33 -11.48 10.98
N TYR A 419 22.59 -11.86 10.72
CA TYR A 419 23.78 -10.98 10.80
C TYR A 419 23.98 -10.26 12.14
N LEU A 420 23.27 -10.69 13.21
CA LEU A 420 23.31 -10.06 14.52
C LEU A 420 24.71 -10.16 15.17
N PHE A 421 25.36 -11.31 15.05
CA PHE A 421 26.69 -11.53 15.63
C PHE A 421 27.75 -10.59 15.07
N GLY A 422 27.71 -10.28 13.76
CA GLY A 422 28.64 -9.35 13.10
C GLY A 422 28.59 -7.93 13.65
N ALA A 423 27.44 -7.54 14.23
CA ALA A 423 27.25 -6.25 14.86
C ALA A 423 27.66 -6.19 16.34
N THR A 424 27.88 -7.35 16.99
CA THR A 424 27.97 -7.42 18.45
C THR A 424 29.17 -6.65 18.98
N GLU A 425 30.37 -6.87 18.45
CA GLU A 425 31.60 -6.20 18.93
C GLU A 425 31.52 -4.67 18.91
N ARG A 426 30.73 -4.11 17.97
CA ARG A 426 30.57 -2.66 17.87
C ARG A 426 29.80 -2.08 19.06
N TYR A 427 28.79 -2.80 19.54
CA TYR A 427 27.84 -2.31 20.55
C TYR A 427 28.07 -2.93 21.92
N TRP A 428 28.75 -4.08 21.94
CA TRP A 428 29.06 -4.86 23.12
C TRP A 428 30.36 -5.64 22.88
N ALA A 429 31.49 -4.96 23.09
CA ALA A 429 32.82 -5.55 22.95
C ALA A 429 32.95 -6.83 23.77
N TYR A 430 33.47 -7.89 23.14
CA TYR A 430 33.60 -9.25 23.69
C TYR A 430 32.28 -9.92 24.12
N GLY A 431 31.14 -9.36 23.73
CA GLY A 431 29.81 -9.83 24.13
C GLY A 431 29.28 -11.04 23.36
N ALA A 432 29.98 -11.51 22.32
CA ALA A 432 29.48 -12.56 21.43
C ALA A 432 29.15 -13.89 22.13
N ASP A 433 29.99 -14.30 23.10
CA ASP A 433 29.79 -15.53 23.87
C ASP A 433 28.53 -15.44 24.76
N GLU A 434 28.36 -14.30 25.45
CA GLU A 434 27.18 -14.06 26.27
C GLU A 434 25.91 -13.89 25.44
N LEU A 435 25.97 -13.19 24.30
CA LEU A 435 24.87 -13.08 23.37
C LEU A 435 24.39 -14.46 22.91
N LEU A 436 25.31 -15.34 22.49
CA LEU A 436 24.96 -16.69 22.07
C LEU A 436 24.26 -17.45 23.21
N GLY A 437 24.79 -17.37 24.43
CA GLY A 437 24.16 -17.97 25.61
C GLY A 437 22.74 -17.46 25.83
N ARG A 438 22.55 -16.13 25.83
CA ARG A 438 21.24 -15.50 25.99
C ARG A 438 20.26 -15.94 24.90
N LEU A 439 20.68 -16.04 23.64
CA LEU A 439 19.82 -16.50 22.55
C LEU A 439 19.45 -17.98 22.69
N LEU A 440 20.39 -18.84 23.11
CA LEU A 440 20.12 -20.26 23.38
C LEU A 440 19.08 -20.40 24.52
N ASP A 441 19.20 -19.60 25.58
CA ASP A 441 18.24 -19.60 26.69
C ASP A 441 16.82 -19.17 26.28
N ARG A 442 16.67 -18.44 25.16
CA ARG A 442 15.37 -18.08 24.58
C ARG A 442 14.73 -19.19 23.75
N VAL A 443 15.44 -20.27 23.43
CA VAL A 443 14.89 -21.37 22.62
C VAL A 443 14.15 -22.37 23.53
N ARG A 444 12.86 -22.62 23.30
CA ARG A 444 12.10 -23.64 24.04
C ARG A 444 12.66 -25.06 23.85
N PRO A 445 12.40 -26.01 24.77
CA PRO A 445 12.64 -27.43 24.51
C PRO A 445 11.99 -27.86 23.18
N GLY A 446 12.75 -28.53 22.31
CA GLY A 446 12.32 -28.88 20.95
C GLY A 446 12.35 -27.72 19.92
N GLY A 447 12.60 -26.49 20.37
CA GLY A 447 12.66 -25.30 19.53
C GLY A 447 13.95 -25.19 18.68
N THR A 448 13.98 -24.18 17.82
CA THR A 448 15.04 -23.97 16.82
C THR A 448 15.63 -22.56 16.90
N LEU A 449 16.96 -22.45 16.84
CA LEU A 449 17.70 -21.20 16.62
C LEU A 449 18.29 -21.21 15.20
N LEU A 450 17.98 -20.17 14.44
CA LEU A 450 18.46 -19.92 13.08
C LEU A 450 19.49 -18.80 13.11
N ILE A 451 20.69 -19.05 12.61
CA ILE A 451 21.78 -18.08 12.59
C ILE A 451 22.21 -17.84 11.16
N VAL A 452 22.32 -16.58 10.76
CA VAL A 452 22.95 -16.16 9.50
C VAL A 452 24.12 -15.24 9.82
N GLY A 453 25.25 -15.45 9.15
CA GLY A 453 26.43 -14.61 9.31
C GLY A 453 27.27 -14.54 8.05
N LEU A 454 28.26 -13.65 8.08
CA LEU A 454 29.27 -13.50 7.02
C LEU A 454 30.55 -14.21 7.47
N GLU A 455 31.14 -15.04 6.60
CA GLU A 455 32.47 -15.57 6.89
C GLU A 455 33.51 -14.44 6.75
N PRO A 456 34.37 -14.20 7.77
CA PRO A 456 35.38 -13.14 7.70
C PRO A 456 36.24 -13.26 6.44
N TYR A 457 36.43 -12.15 5.73
CA TYR A 457 37.08 -12.17 4.42
C TYR A 457 38.51 -12.71 4.50
N GLU A 458 39.23 -12.41 5.58
CA GLU A 458 40.60 -12.87 5.79
C GLU A 458 40.75 -14.39 5.88
N LEU A 459 39.66 -15.13 6.14
CA LEU A 459 39.66 -16.60 6.19
C LEU A 459 39.43 -17.25 4.82
N VAL A 460 38.92 -16.49 3.85
CA VAL A 460 38.50 -17.03 2.53
C VAL A 460 39.24 -16.41 1.35
N LEU A 461 39.81 -15.21 1.52
CA LEU A 461 40.47 -14.44 0.48
C LEU A 461 42.00 -14.55 0.59
N ASP A 462 42.66 -14.60 -0.56
CA ASP A 462 44.12 -14.68 -0.64
C ASP A 462 44.74 -13.28 -0.88
N ARG A 463 45.61 -12.83 0.02
CA ARG A 463 46.30 -11.52 -0.10
C ARG A 463 47.22 -11.43 -1.32
N ASN A 464 47.64 -12.57 -1.88
CA ASN A 464 48.47 -12.60 -3.08
C ASN A 464 47.67 -12.38 -4.36
N GLU A 465 46.36 -12.65 -4.31
CA GLU A 465 45.46 -12.43 -5.44
C GLU A 465 44.99 -10.98 -5.49
N LYS A 466 45.15 -10.34 -6.66
CA LYS A 466 44.98 -8.88 -6.79
C LYS A 466 43.57 -8.40 -6.44
N ASP A 467 42.54 -9.13 -6.88
CA ASP A 467 41.14 -8.75 -6.65
C ASP A 467 40.72 -9.07 -5.20
N ASP A 468 41.26 -10.12 -4.60
CA ASP A 468 41.04 -10.48 -3.19
C ASP A 468 41.69 -9.46 -2.26
N ARG A 469 42.94 -9.08 -2.54
CA ARG A 469 43.67 -8.06 -1.79
C ARG A 469 42.92 -6.73 -1.77
N LEU A 470 42.31 -6.33 -2.88
CA LEU A 470 41.53 -5.09 -2.93
C LEU A 470 40.32 -5.13 -1.97
N VAL A 471 39.63 -6.27 -1.86
CA VAL A 471 38.53 -6.44 -0.89
C VAL A 471 39.05 -6.36 0.54
N LEU A 472 40.13 -7.09 0.85
CA LEU A 472 40.75 -7.10 2.17
C LEU A 472 41.25 -5.71 2.60
N GLU A 473 41.81 -4.93 1.67
CA GLU A 473 42.27 -3.57 1.96
C GLU A 473 41.11 -2.59 2.21
N VAL A 474 39.93 -2.80 1.60
CA VAL A 474 38.72 -2.01 1.87
C VAL A 474 38.18 -2.27 3.27
N GLU A 475 38.22 -3.51 3.74
CA GLU A 475 37.84 -3.85 5.12
C GLU A 475 38.88 -3.32 6.12
N ALA A 476 40.16 -3.61 5.88
CA ALA A 476 41.25 -3.24 6.77
C ALA A 476 41.37 -1.72 6.96
N ILE A 477 41.11 -0.90 5.93
CA ILE A 477 41.16 0.56 6.07
C ILE A 477 40.04 1.09 6.99
N GLY A 478 38.87 0.44 6.99
CA GLY A 478 37.77 0.76 7.90
C GLY A 478 38.13 0.46 9.35
N ASP A 479 38.58 -0.77 9.61
CA ASP A 479 38.97 -1.22 10.94
C ASP A 479 40.11 -0.39 11.53
N ALA A 480 41.11 -0.08 10.71
CA ALA A 480 42.24 0.74 11.10
C ALA A 480 41.84 2.19 11.38
N ALA A 481 40.95 2.77 10.55
CA ALA A 481 40.44 4.12 10.76
C ALA A 481 39.61 4.23 12.04
N ALA A 482 38.74 3.25 12.30
CA ALA A 482 37.95 3.20 13.53
C ALA A 482 38.85 3.05 14.76
N THR A 483 39.85 2.16 14.71
CA THR A 483 40.82 1.99 15.80
C THR A 483 41.59 3.28 16.08
N ALA A 484 42.06 3.97 15.04
CA ALA A 484 42.76 5.25 15.17
C ALA A 484 41.86 6.38 15.72
N ALA A 485 40.54 6.27 15.50
CA ALA A 485 39.53 7.18 16.02
C ALA A 485 38.98 6.79 17.41
N PHE A 486 39.50 5.72 18.03
CA PHE A 486 38.94 5.13 19.26
C PHE A 486 37.45 4.75 19.15
N GLU A 487 37.02 4.36 17.94
CA GLU A 487 35.65 3.95 17.64
C GLU A 487 35.54 2.42 17.64
N PRO A 488 34.39 1.86 18.07
CA PRO A 488 34.19 0.42 18.07
C PRO A 488 33.93 -0.12 16.65
N ASN A 489 34.37 -1.36 16.41
CA ASN A 489 34.35 -2.00 15.09
C ASN A 489 33.24 -3.05 14.95
N TYR A 490 32.75 -3.20 13.73
CA TYR A 490 32.03 -4.41 13.34
C TYR A 490 33.02 -5.57 13.28
N ARG A 491 32.58 -6.78 13.63
CA ARG A 491 33.45 -7.96 13.57
C ARG A 491 32.63 -9.18 13.24
N GLU A 492 32.84 -9.69 12.04
CA GLU A 492 32.23 -10.94 11.62
C GLU A 492 32.83 -12.13 12.40
N LEU A 493 31.99 -13.10 12.75
CA LEU A 493 32.40 -14.30 13.46
C LEU A 493 32.44 -15.50 12.50
N PRO A 494 33.50 -16.33 12.52
CA PRO A 494 33.58 -17.50 11.65
C PRO A 494 32.47 -18.52 11.93
N GLU A 495 31.99 -19.22 10.88
CA GLU A 495 31.01 -20.31 11.02
C GLU A 495 31.50 -21.34 12.05
N ARG A 496 32.80 -21.66 11.98
CA ARG A 496 33.46 -22.61 12.88
C ARG A 496 33.37 -22.20 14.35
N TRP A 497 33.50 -20.90 14.64
CA TRP A 497 33.45 -20.39 16.01
C TRP A 497 32.08 -20.64 16.63
N ILE A 498 31.01 -20.29 15.90
CA ILE A 498 29.62 -20.50 16.33
C ILE A 498 29.37 -21.99 16.61
N ARG A 499 29.78 -22.86 15.68
CA ARG A 499 29.60 -24.32 15.80
C ARG A 499 30.33 -24.92 16.99
N GLU A 500 31.57 -24.50 17.24
CA GLU A 500 32.36 -24.98 18.38
C GLU A 500 31.75 -24.54 19.72
N ARG A 501 31.13 -23.36 19.79
CA ARG A 501 30.41 -22.91 21.00
C ARG A 501 29.13 -23.70 21.25
N ILE A 502 28.32 -23.93 20.20
CA ILE A 502 27.12 -24.75 20.30
C ILE A 502 27.47 -26.18 20.74
N ALA A 503 28.53 -26.78 20.16
CA ALA A 503 28.95 -28.14 20.51
C ALA A 503 29.38 -28.32 21.97
N ARG A 504 29.71 -27.23 22.69
CA ARG A 504 30.01 -27.24 24.13
C ARG A 504 28.74 -27.17 25.01
N THR A 505 27.58 -26.93 24.41
CA THR A 505 26.31 -26.78 25.11
C THR A 505 25.48 -28.04 24.91
N THR A 506 25.46 -28.93 25.92
CA THR A 506 24.94 -30.31 25.81
C THR A 506 23.49 -30.45 25.37
N GLN A 507 22.65 -29.42 25.57
CA GLN A 507 21.23 -29.44 25.19
C GLN A 507 20.97 -29.03 23.74
N PHE A 508 21.99 -28.59 23.00
CA PHE A 508 21.84 -28.03 21.66
C PHE A 508 22.70 -28.75 20.64
N ASN A 509 22.13 -28.95 19.45
CA ASN A 509 22.83 -29.59 18.34
C ASN A 509 22.69 -28.77 17.07
N VAL A 510 23.78 -28.62 16.33
CA VAL A 510 23.73 -28.11 14.96
C VAL A 510 23.17 -29.22 14.06
N VAL A 511 22.00 -29.00 13.49
CA VAL A 511 21.30 -30.00 12.66
C VAL A 511 21.47 -29.77 11.17
N ALA A 512 21.75 -28.53 10.75
CA ALA A 512 22.04 -28.20 9.37
C ALA A 512 22.95 -26.98 9.27
N THR A 513 23.77 -26.93 8.21
CA THR A 513 24.60 -25.78 7.86
C THR A 513 24.70 -25.68 6.35
N GLU A 514 24.72 -24.45 5.83
CA GLU A 514 24.86 -24.19 4.39
C GLU A 514 25.69 -22.94 4.13
N ARG A 515 26.38 -22.89 2.98
CA ARG A 515 27.26 -21.79 2.60
C ARG A 515 26.79 -21.16 1.31
N PHE A 516 26.71 -19.85 1.31
CA PHE A 516 26.09 -19.07 0.25
C PHE A 516 27.12 -18.13 -0.38
N PRO A 517 27.55 -18.34 -1.64
CA PRO A 517 28.45 -17.43 -2.31
C PRO A 517 27.86 -16.01 -2.35
N MET A 518 28.69 -15.02 -2.01
CA MET A 518 28.31 -13.62 -2.02
C MET A 518 28.99 -12.89 -3.18
N ARG A 519 28.21 -12.11 -3.91
CA ARG A 519 28.74 -11.24 -4.97
C ARG A 519 29.06 -9.86 -4.43
N LEU A 520 30.34 -9.54 -4.33
CA LEU A 520 30.82 -8.20 -4.02
C LEU A 520 31.02 -7.41 -5.31
N THR A 521 30.41 -6.22 -5.36
CA THR A 521 30.51 -5.28 -6.48
C THR A 521 31.30 -4.05 -6.04
N ALA A 522 31.84 -3.28 -7.00
CA ALA A 522 32.52 -2.04 -6.66
C ALA A 522 31.63 -1.11 -5.83
N ARG A 523 30.34 -1.03 -6.18
CA ARG A 523 29.35 -0.25 -5.43
C ARG A 523 29.17 -0.73 -3.99
N SER A 524 29.15 -2.04 -3.73
CA SER A 524 29.00 -2.55 -2.36
C SER A 524 30.26 -2.27 -1.52
N LEU A 525 31.45 -2.43 -2.10
CA LEU A 525 32.72 -2.13 -1.44
C LEU A 525 32.89 -0.62 -1.19
N GLN A 526 32.49 0.23 -2.14
CA GLN A 526 32.49 1.69 -1.96
C GLN A 526 31.56 2.15 -0.83
N ARG A 527 30.47 1.42 -0.57
CA ARG A 527 29.61 1.70 0.60
C ARG A 527 30.31 1.36 1.91
N GLN A 528 31.14 0.30 1.95
CA GLN A 528 31.92 -0.04 3.14
C GLN A 528 32.95 1.07 3.45
N LEU A 529 33.50 1.74 2.42
CA LEU A 529 34.38 2.90 2.62
C LEU A 529 33.69 4.11 3.27
N VAL A 530 32.34 4.16 3.34
CA VAL A 530 31.64 5.22 4.07
C VAL A 530 31.96 5.13 5.55
N PHE A 531 31.97 3.92 6.13
CA PHE A 531 32.31 3.75 7.54
C PHE A 531 33.73 4.23 7.85
N ALA A 532 34.69 3.93 6.97
CA ALA A 532 36.04 4.46 7.10
C ALA A 532 36.04 5.99 7.14
N ARG A 533 35.38 6.65 6.17
CA ARG A 533 35.26 8.13 6.08
C ARG A 533 34.64 8.75 7.33
N ASP A 534 33.59 8.11 7.87
CA ASP A 534 32.92 8.57 9.10
C ASP A 534 33.82 8.45 10.34
N CYS A 535 34.77 7.52 10.34
CA CYS A 535 35.80 7.43 11.40
C CYS A 535 36.91 8.46 11.19
N LEU A 536 37.31 8.74 9.94
CA LEU A 536 38.43 9.67 9.65
C LEU A 536 38.20 11.07 10.24
N VAL A 537 36.97 11.57 10.21
CA VAL A 537 36.65 12.91 10.74
C VAL A 537 36.88 13.02 12.25
N LYS A 538 36.97 11.87 12.95
CA LYS A 538 37.17 11.77 14.40
C LYS A 538 38.63 11.53 14.78
N ILE A 539 39.52 11.29 13.82
CA ILE A 539 40.96 11.16 14.08
C ILE A 539 41.52 12.54 14.40
N GLU A 540 42.14 12.69 15.58
CA GLU A 540 42.69 13.96 16.07
C GLU A 540 43.99 14.36 15.36
N ASP A 541 44.87 13.40 15.06
CA ASP A 541 46.14 13.67 14.38
C ASP A 541 45.95 13.97 12.89
N ASP A 542 46.27 15.20 12.49
CA ASP A 542 46.12 15.69 11.12
C ASP A 542 46.91 14.88 10.09
N GLY A 543 48.14 14.48 10.43
CA GLY A 543 49.01 13.75 9.53
C GLY A 543 48.48 12.34 9.25
N LEU A 544 48.05 11.66 10.31
CA LEU A 544 47.45 10.34 10.25
C LEU A 544 46.12 10.37 9.49
N ARG A 545 45.24 11.33 9.82
CA ARG A 545 43.99 11.54 9.11
C ARG A 545 44.21 11.76 7.62
N ALA A 546 45.15 12.64 7.24
CA ALA A 546 45.47 12.91 5.85
C ALA A 546 45.99 11.65 5.10
N ALA A 547 46.79 10.81 5.76
CA ALA A 547 47.27 9.55 5.21
C ALA A 547 46.13 8.55 4.94
N PHE A 548 45.23 8.38 5.91
CA PHE A 548 44.05 7.53 5.73
C PHE A 548 43.14 8.03 4.60
N GLU A 549 42.86 9.34 4.57
CA GLU A 549 42.05 9.93 3.50
C GLU A 549 42.65 9.68 2.12
N ALA A 550 43.97 9.82 1.99
CA ALA A 550 44.67 9.52 0.74
C ALA A 550 44.49 8.06 0.33
N ARG A 551 44.57 7.11 1.27
CA ARG A 551 44.33 5.69 0.97
C ARG A 551 42.88 5.39 0.62
N VAL A 552 41.90 5.95 1.34
CA VAL A 552 40.47 5.78 1.01
C VAL A 552 40.16 6.34 -0.38
N ARG A 553 40.71 7.51 -0.74
CA ARG A 553 40.58 8.07 -2.11
C ARG A 553 41.21 7.16 -3.17
N ALA A 554 42.38 6.58 -2.87
CA ALA A 554 43.04 5.65 -3.78
C ALA A 554 42.22 4.36 -3.98
N LEU A 555 41.71 3.75 -2.91
CA LEU A 555 40.84 2.57 -2.97
C LEU A 555 39.56 2.84 -3.76
N ASP A 556 38.92 4.00 -3.55
CA ASP A 556 37.72 4.39 -4.30
C ASP A 556 37.98 4.50 -5.81
N LYS A 557 39.15 5.03 -6.19
CA LYS A 557 39.62 5.09 -7.59
C LYS A 557 39.90 3.69 -8.15
N GLU A 558 40.56 2.83 -7.38
CA GLU A 558 40.84 1.43 -7.75
C GLU A 558 39.53 0.65 -7.97
N LEU A 559 38.56 0.78 -7.07
CA LEU A 559 37.22 0.20 -7.21
C LEU A 559 36.47 0.73 -8.44
N SER A 560 36.61 2.02 -8.74
CA SER A 560 36.04 2.62 -9.96
C SER A 560 36.65 2.03 -11.24
N VAL A 561 37.97 1.79 -11.25
CA VAL A 561 38.64 1.10 -12.38
C VAL A 561 38.20 -0.36 -12.46
N TRP A 562 38.09 -1.04 -11.32
CA TRP A 562 37.60 -2.40 -11.22
C TRP A 562 36.17 -2.54 -11.79
N ALA A 563 35.29 -1.59 -11.47
CA ALA A 563 33.93 -1.49 -12.01
C ALA A 563 33.89 -1.33 -13.53
N ARG A 564 34.73 -0.43 -14.09
CA ARG A 564 34.82 -0.20 -15.55
C ARG A 564 35.25 -1.44 -16.32
N LYS A 565 35.99 -2.35 -15.68
CA LYS A 565 36.37 -3.66 -16.25
C LYS A 565 35.27 -4.72 -16.14
N GLY A 566 34.08 -4.36 -15.64
CA GLY A 566 32.96 -5.29 -15.46
C GLY A 566 33.21 -6.36 -14.38
N LYS A 567 34.21 -6.17 -13.52
CA LYS A 567 34.60 -7.17 -12.53
C LYS A 567 33.63 -7.18 -11.34
N SER A 568 33.49 -8.36 -10.74
CA SER A 568 32.85 -8.56 -9.44
C SER A 568 33.49 -9.76 -8.74
N HIS A 569 33.56 -9.72 -7.42
CA HIS A 569 34.17 -10.75 -6.60
C HIS A 569 33.11 -11.72 -6.09
N ARG A 570 33.43 -13.02 -6.02
CA ARG A 570 32.48 -14.11 -5.70
C ARG A 570 32.99 -15.15 -4.70
N ARG A 571 34.17 -14.96 -4.11
CA ARG A 571 34.74 -15.93 -3.14
C ARG A 571 34.30 -15.67 -1.71
N ALA A 572 33.84 -14.46 -1.39
CA ALA A 572 33.20 -14.17 -0.12
C ALA A 572 31.92 -15.02 0.01
N ARG A 573 31.57 -15.40 1.24
CA ARG A 573 30.40 -16.26 1.48
C ARG A 573 29.71 -15.92 2.79
N ASN A 574 28.38 -16.00 2.77
CA ASN A 574 27.58 -16.07 3.97
C ASN A 574 27.46 -17.53 4.41
N TYR A 575 27.13 -17.75 5.68
CA TYR A 575 26.75 -19.05 6.20
C TYR A 575 25.39 -18.96 6.89
N ALA A 576 24.66 -20.07 6.89
CA ALA A 576 23.49 -20.24 7.71
C ALA A 576 23.62 -21.52 8.54
N ILE A 577 23.20 -21.48 9.80
CA ILE A 577 23.28 -22.58 10.76
C ILE A 577 21.90 -22.76 11.39
N VAL A 578 21.47 -24.02 11.48
CA VAL A 578 20.23 -24.42 12.16
C VAL A 578 20.61 -25.20 13.40
N VAL A 579 20.16 -24.71 14.55
CA VAL A 579 20.45 -25.26 15.87
C VAL A 579 19.15 -25.72 16.49
N ARG A 580 19.09 -26.94 17.00
CA ARG A 580 17.91 -27.48 17.68
C ARG A 580 18.20 -27.77 19.14
N ARG A 581 17.28 -27.39 20.02
CA ARG A 581 17.30 -27.78 21.42
C ARG A 581 16.68 -29.17 21.58
N ALA A 582 17.27 -30.04 22.38
CA ALA A 582 16.65 -31.31 22.75
C ALA A 582 15.28 -31.08 23.41
N ALA A 583 14.31 -31.94 23.11
CA ALA A 583 13.05 -31.98 23.85
C ALA A 583 13.31 -32.56 25.27
N GLN A 584 12.57 -32.11 26.27
CA GLN A 584 12.63 -32.74 27.60
C GLN A 584 11.88 -34.09 27.57
N GLU A 585 12.45 -35.12 28.18
CA GLU A 585 11.75 -36.40 28.39
C GLU A 585 10.53 -36.16 29.30
N GLY A 586 9.31 -36.28 28.75
CA GLY A 586 8.06 -36.16 29.49
C GLY A 586 7.12 -35.04 29.04
N GLU A 587 7.57 -34.08 28.21
CA GLU A 587 6.67 -33.18 27.50
C GLU A 587 6.18 -33.88 26.22
N ALA A 588 4.87 -34.05 26.10
CA ALA A 588 4.24 -34.77 25.01
C ALA A 588 4.74 -34.28 23.64
N ALA A 589 5.08 -35.23 22.76
CA ALA A 589 5.41 -34.96 21.37
C ALA A 589 4.42 -33.94 20.77
N PRO A 590 4.89 -32.96 19.97
CA PRO A 590 4.00 -32.01 19.34
C PRO A 590 2.93 -32.80 18.59
N LYS A 591 1.65 -32.48 18.87
CA LYS A 591 0.52 -33.13 18.20
C LYS A 591 0.77 -33.07 16.70
N GLU A 592 0.93 -34.22 16.05
CA GLU A 592 0.85 -34.33 14.60
C GLU A 592 -0.47 -33.68 14.15
N ARG A 593 -0.42 -32.41 13.75
CA ARG A 593 -1.53 -31.77 13.06
C ARG A 593 -1.52 -32.37 11.67
N LYS A 594 -2.35 -33.40 11.49
CA LYS A 594 -2.61 -34.08 10.21
C LYS A 594 -2.58 -33.06 9.08
N ARG A 595 -1.58 -33.17 8.21
CA ARG A 595 -1.59 -32.53 6.89
C ARG A 595 -2.92 -32.89 6.23
N ARG A 596 -3.85 -31.93 6.11
CA ARG A 596 -4.99 -32.05 5.20
C ARG A 596 -4.42 -32.01 3.79
N PHE A 597 -3.97 -33.17 3.31
CA PHE A 597 -3.85 -33.42 1.89
C PHE A 597 -5.27 -33.28 1.33
N PHE A 598 -5.52 -32.19 0.60
CA PHE A 598 -6.63 -32.14 -0.35
C PHE A 598 -6.30 -33.13 -1.48
N GLY A 599 -6.63 -34.39 -1.24
CA GLY A 599 -6.68 -35.39 -2.28
C GLY A 599 -7.77 -35.00 -3.26
N LYS A 600 -7.37 -34.73 -4.51
CA LYS A 600 -8.27 -34.81 -5.67
C LYS A 600 -9.00 -36.15 -5.59
N LYS A 601 -10.33 -36.10 -5.52
CA LYS A 601 -11.19 -37.21 -5.93
C LYS A 601 -11.93 -36.76 -7.18
N ASN A 602 -11.76 -37.60 -8.21
CA ASN A 602 -12.37 -37.68 -9.53
C ASN A 602 -13.48 -36.69 -9.86
#